data_AF-A0A7W7U9Y6-F1
#
_entry.id   AF-A0A7W7U9Y6-F1
#
_cell.length_a   1.000
_cell.length_b   1.000
_cell.length_c   1.000
_cell.angle_alpha   90.00
_cell.angle_beta   90.00
_cell.angle_gamma   90.00
#
_symmetry.space_group_name_H-M   'P 1'
#
loop_
_entity.id
_entity.type
_entity.pdbx_description
1 polymer ?
#
loop_
_entity_poly.entity_id
_entity_poly.type
_entity_poly.pdbx_seq_one_letter_code
_entity_poly.pdbx_strand_id
1 'polypeptide(L)'
;MSRRELPYLTHHGRLYPTQDARDRVEPLHGRVRVHEHSFRRLLDGERAPSVFLVRSAGPLSATGVLVASTAEECHRWVRAALDYVTAVDGITTELSAAHRRAAAVPWWRRLAARRAFDDWETTRQRYEDAMRAAAEAYEPVGREIRRAIRVAEEESAARARERARRAEEAGRRRARLAERAVWGWSVVTDEDRSAVYVFRHDVPRGEAPAPATPQASPSVDLASLRRALKELDLPDVLWDGPALAETERELEGVGFGRWWRDRFSEDYRTFTAPPPPPRGSSYRGNPSGGTATGGTGGFSGGHSGGFSCGGGF
;
A
#
# COMPACT_ATOMS: atom_id res chain seq x y z
N MET A 1 -48.49 39.84 -3.54
CA MET A 1 -47.30 39.76 -4.44
C MET A 1 -46.27 38.91 -3.73
N SER A 2 -45.98 37.72 -4.27
CA SER A 2 -45.06 36.77 -3.64
C SER A 2 -43.64 37.36 -3.56
N ARG A 3 -43.02 37.25 -2.38
CA ARG A 3 -41.63 37.63 -2.15
C ARG A 3 -40.78 36.64 -2.95
N ARG A 4 -40.18 37.07 -4.06
CA ARG A 4 -39.20 36.24 -4.78
C ARG A 4 -37.96 36.18 -3.91
N GLU A 5 -37.82 35.09 -3.15
CA GLU A 5 -36.66 34.84 -2.31
C GLU A 5 -35.53 34.26 -3.17
N LEU A 6 -34.31 34.75 -2.96
CA LEU A 6 -33.12 34.21 -3.63
C LEU A 6 -32.84 32.81 -3.08
N PRO A 7 -32.52 31.82 -3.93
CA PRO A 7 -32.19 30.49 -3.46
C PRO A 7 -30.89 30.51 -2.66
N TYR A 8 -30.75 29.54 -1.76
CA TYR A 8 -29.51 29.31 -1.04
C TYR A 8 -28.44 28.79 -2.01
N LEU A 9 -27.23 29.36 -1.96
CA LEU A 9 -26.08 28.84 -2.68
C LEU A 9 -25.24 27.95 -1.75
N THR A 10 -24.84 26.78 -2.22
CA THR A 10 -23.89 25.95 -1.46
C THR A 10 -22.53 26.62 -1.38
N HIS A 11 -21.75 26.31 -0.34
CA HIS A 11 -20.40 26.87 -0.24
C HIS A 11 -19.48 26.19 -1.25
N HIS A 12 -19.03 26.94 -2.24
CA HIS A 12 -17.93 26.53 -3.11
C HIS A 12 -16.61 26.99 -2.49
N GLY A 13 -15.83 26.05 -1.94
CA GLY A 13 -14.41 26.28 -1.69
C GLY A 13 -13.69 26.38 -3.04
N ARG A 14 -12.67 27.25 -3.16
CA ARG A 14 -11.82 27.26 -4.37
C ARG A 14 -11.39 25.83 -4.70
N LEU A 15 -11.48 25.42 -5.97
CA LEU A 15 -11.04 24.10 -6.43
C LEU A 15 -9.51 23.91 -6.37
N TYR A 16 -8.79 24.87 -5.78
CA TYR A 16 -7.34 24.88 -5.59
C TYR A 16 -6.98 24.80 -4.11
N PRO A 17 -6.23 23.76 -3.74
CA PRO A 17 -4.80 23.80 -4.01
C PRO A 17 -4.27 22.44 -4.49
N THR A 18 -3.64 22.33 -5.67
CA THR A 18 -2.52 21.38 -5.91
C THR A 18 -2.04 21.23 -7.35
N GLN A 19 -2.70 21.82 -8.36
CA GLN A 19 -2.20 21.74 -9.73
C GLN A 19 -1.85 23.15 -10.22
N ASP A 20 -0.75 23.72 -9.69
CA ASP A 20 -0.32 25.05 -10.11
C ASP A 20 0.10 24.98 -11.60
N ALA A 21 -0.23 26.00 -12.39
CA ALA A 21 0.21 26.08 -13.80
C ALA A 21 1.76 26.10 -13.91
N ARG A 22 2.45 26.31 -12.79
CA ARG A 22 3.90 26.25 -12.63
C ARG A 22 4.45 24.84 -12.40
N ASP A 23 3.60 23.89 -11.97
CA ASP A 23 4.01 22.50 -11.81
C ASP A 23 4.17 21.90 -13.20
N ARG A 24 5.42 21.79 -13.67
CA ARG A 24 5.75 21.01 -14.86
C ARG A 24 5.50 19.53 -14.54
N VAL A 25 4.27 19.09 -14.79
CA VAL A 25 3.90 17.69 -14.67
C VAL A 25 4.52 16.95 -15.84
N GLU A 26 5.55 16.18 -15.55
CA GLU A 26 6.22 15.32 -16.52
C GLU A 26 6.02 13.84 -16.15
N PRO A 27 5.81 12.95 -17.15
CA PRO A 27 5.78 11.51 -16.91
C PRO A 27 7.14 11.01 -16.41
N LEU A 28 7.17 10.39 -15.24
CA LEU A 28 8.35 9.72 -14.72
C LEU A 28 8.28 8.24 -15.12
N HIS A 29 9.31 7.77 -15.84
CA HIS A 29 9.33 6.42 -16.43
C HIS A 29 8.09 6.11 -17.29
N GLY A 30 7.61 7.10 -18.06
CA GLY A 30 6.43 6.97 -18.92
C GLY A 30 5.11 6.84 -18.16
N ARG A 31 5.07 7.28 -16.89
CA ARG A 31 3.89 7.17 -16.02
C ARG A 31 3.59 8.45 -15.26
N VAL A 32 2.31 8.67 -15.04
CA VAL A 32 1.76 9.77 -14.23
C VAL A 32 0.79 9.23 -13.21
N ARG A 33 0.60 9.97 -12.12
CA ARG A 33 -0.46 9.69 -11.15
C ARG A 33 -1.67 10.52 -11.46
N VAL A 34 -2.82 9.87 -11.49
CA VAL A 34 -4.11 10.50 -11.76
C VAL A 34 -5.02 10.35 -10.56
N HIS A 35 -5.67 11.45 -10.19
CA HIS A 35 -6.60 11.52 -9.07
C HIS A 35 -7.93 12.12 -9.53
N GLU A 36 -9.03 11.41 -9.32
CA GLU A 36 -10.37 11.93 -9.59
C GLU A 36 -10.78 12.92 -8.49
N HIS A 37 -11.11 14.14 -8.88
CA HIS A 37 -11.65 15.15 -7.99
C HIS A 37 -13.08 15.52 -8.42
N SER A 38 -14.01 15.40 -7.49
CA SER A 38 -15.39 15.86 -7.68
C SER A 38 -15.73 16.99 -6.72
N PHE A 39 -16.57 17.90 -7.16
CA PHE A 39 -17.10 19.01 -6.38
C PHE A 39 -18.62 19.08 -6.51
N ARG A 40 -19.25 19.96 -5.73
CA ARG A 40 -20.69 20.18 -5.75
C ARG A 40 -21.03 21.47 -6.49
N ARG A 41 -22.08 21.44 -7.28
CA ARG A 41 -22.65 22.60 -7.98
C ARG A 41 -23.25 23.59 -6.98
N LEU A 42 -23.18 24.88 -7.31
CA LEU A 42 -23.63 25.96 -6.45
C LEU A 42 -25.15 26.01 -6.24
N LEU A 43 -25.93 25.70 -7.27
CA LEU A 43 -27.38 25.94 -7.32
C LEU A 43 -28.21 24.84 -6.65
N ASP A 44 -27.84 23.58 -6.86
CA ASP A 44 -28.60 22.39 -6.45
C ASP A 44 -27.83 21.52 -5.44
N GLY A 45 -26.52 21.77 -5.25
CA GLY A 45 -25.66 20.94 -4.43
C GLY A 45 -25.37 19.56 -5.04
N GLU A 46 -25.79 19.32 -6.28
CA GLU A 46 -25.53 18.06 -6.99
C GLU A 46 -24.05 17.91 -7.30
N ARG A 47 -23.61 16.65 -7.49
CA ARG A 47 -22.23 16.35 -7.85
C ARG A 47 -21.97 16.83 -9.26
N ALA A 48 -21.04 17.76 -9.42
CA ALA A 48 -20.56 18.18 -10.73
C ALA A 48 -19.77 17.03 -11.41
N PRO A 49 -19.65 17.04 -12.75
CA PRO A 49 -18.74 16.14 -13.46
C PRO A 49 -17.34 16.18 -12.84
N SER A 50 -16.79 15.01 -12.55
CA SER A 50 -15.45 14.90 -11.95
C SER A 50 -14.38 15.39 -12.93
N VAL A 51 -13.37 16.07 -12.38
CA VAL A 51 -12.13 16.42 -13.08
C VAL A 51 -10.99 15.54 -12.58
N PHE A 52 -10.10 15.12 -13.48
CA PHE A 52 -8.92 14.35 -13.12
C PHE A 52 -7.71 15.26 -12.97
N LEU A 53 -7.11 15.25 -11.77
CA LEU A 53 -5.84 15.93 -11.50
C LEU A 53 -4.69 14.99 -11.87
N VAL A 54 -3.72 15.51 -12.62
CA VAL A 54 -2.55 14.75 -13.09
C VAL A 54 -1.32 15.26 -12.36
N ARG A 55 -0.53 14.35 -11.80
CA ARG A 55 0.70 14.65 -11.06
C ARG A 55 1.84 13.74 -11.52
N SER A 56 3.07 14.21 -11.41
CA SER A 56 4.24 13.37 -11.65
C SER A 56 4.28 12.22 -10.64
N ALA A 57 4.78 11.06 -11.06
CA ALA A 57 4.86 9.85 -10.24
C ALA A 57 5.99 9.91 -9.19
N GLY A 58 6.10 11.01 -8.46
CA GLY A 58 7.11 11.22 -7.43
C GLY A 58 6.84 10.44 -6.13
N PRO A 59 7.87 10.24 -5.29
CA PRO A 59 7.80 9.41 -4.08
C PRO A 59 6.84 9.94 -3.00
N LEU A 60 6.51 11.23 -3.04
CA LEU A 60 5.65 11.90 -2.06
C LEU A 60 4.16 11.88 -2.42
N SER A 61 3.81 11.53 -3.66
CA SER A 61 2.42 11.46 -4.11
C SER A 61 1.89 10.05 -3.88
N ALA A 62 1.35 9.77 -2.70
CA ALA A 62 0.81 8.44 -2.37
C ALA A 62 -0.59 8.19 -2.97
N THR A 63 -1.34 9.25 -3.26
CA THR A 63 -2.73 9.19 -3.72
C THR A 63 -2.83 9.11 -5.25
N GLY A 64 -3.89 8.45 -5.74
CA GLY A 64 -4.18 8.30 -7.17
C GLY A 64 -3.66 7.01 -7.81
N VAL A 65 -4.14 6.75 -9.03
CA VAL A 65 -3.79 5.58 -9.85
C VAL A 65 -2.60 5.93 -10.75
N LEU A 66 -1.64 5.01 -10.83
CA LEU A 66 -0.50 5.16 -11.73
C LEU A 66 -0.88 4.66 -13.12
N VAL A 67 -0.88 5.56 -14.10
CA VAL A 67 -1.24 5.26 -15.49
C VAL A 67 -0.07 5.51 -16.42
N ALA A 68 0.03 4.74 -17.50
CA ALA A 68 0.96 5.01 -18.57
C ALA A 68 0.49 6.24 -19.36
N SER A 69 1.42 7.12 -19.72
CA SER A 69 1.11 8.33 -20.49
C SER A 69 2.38 8.86 -21.18
N THR A 70 2.24 9.34 -22.41
CA THR A 70 3.30 10.11 -23.07
C THR A 70 3.36 11.55 -22.52
N ALA A 71 4.43 12.27 -22.83
CA ALA A 71 4.55 13.67 -22.43
C ALA A 71 3.43 14.53 -23.05
N GLU A 72 3.11 14.29 -24.33
CA GLU A 72 2.06 15.01 -25.06
C GLU A 72 0.67 14.73 -24.47
N GLU A 73 0.37 13.47 -24.16
CA GLU A 73 -0.89 13.07 -23.50
C GLU A 73 -1.01 13.73 -22.13
N CYS A 74 0.06 13.69 -21.33
CA CYS A 74 0.11 14.31 -20.03
C CYS A 74 -0.14 15.82 -20.11
N HIS A 75 0.56 16.54 -20.99
CA HIS A 75 0.37 17.97 -21.19
C HIS A 75 -1.06 18.30 -21.63
N ARG A 76 -1.64 17.51 -22.54
CA ARG A 76 -3.02 17.67 -22.98
C ARG A 76 -4.01 17.47 -21.82
N TRP A 77 -3.83 16.42 -21.02
CA TRP A 77 -4.70 16.14 -19.87
C TRP A 77 -4.63 17.23 -18.81
N VAL A 78 -3.41 17.68 -18.48
CA VAL A 78 -3.19 18.79 -17.55
C VAL A 78 -3.87 20.05 -18.05
N ARG A 79 -3.65 20.42 -19.31
CA ARG A 79 -4.26 21.61 -19.91
C ARG A 79 -5.78 21.56 -19.87
N ALA A 80 -6.38 20.45 -20.29
CA ALA A 80 -7.83 20.30 -20.29
C ALA A 80 -8.43 20.38 -18.88
N ALA A 81 -7.75 19.82 -17.88
CA ALA A 81 -8.17 19.94 -16.48
C ALA A 81 -8.08 21.39 -15.98
N LEU A 82 -6.99 22.10 -16.30
CA LEU A 82 -6.81 23.51 -15.95
C LEU A 82 -7.86 24.40 -16.62
N ASP A 83 -8.13 24.19 -17.91
CA ASP A 83 -9.14 24.94 -18.67
C ASP A 83 -10.54 24.73 -18.07
N TYR A 84 -10.89 23.49 -17.74
CA TYR A 84 -12.15 23.14 -17.07
C TYR A 84 -12.28 23.83 -15.70
N VAL A 85 -11.28 23.68 -14.83
CA VAL A 85 -11.33 24.25 -13.48
C VAL A 85 -11.36 25.78 -13.54
N THR A 86 -10.60 26.40 -14.43
CA THR A 86 -10.59 27.87 -14.58
C THR A 86 -11.95 28.39 -15.04
N ALA A 87 -12.59 27.72 -15.99
CA ALA A 87 -13.94 28.09 -16.45
C ALA A 87 -14.97 27.98 -15.32
N VAL A 88 -14.94 26.87 -14.57
CA VAL A 88 -15.85 26.61 -13.43
C VAL A 88 -15.62 27.61 -12.30
N ASP A 89 -14.37 27.85 -11.87
CA ASP A 89 -14.03 28.79 -10.81
C ASP A 89 -14.42 30.24 -11.17
N GLY A 90 -14.23 30.62 -12.44
CA GLY A 90 -14.62 31.93 -12.95
C GLY A 90 -16.12 32.17 -12.83
N ILE A 91 -16.92 31.24 -13.35
CA ILE A 91 -18.39 31.41 -13.39
C ILE A 91 -19.05 31.20 -12.02
N THR A 92 -18.51 30.32 -11.17
CA THR A 92 -18.95 30.18 -9.77
C THR A 92 -18.70 31.46 -8.96
N THR A 93 -17.56 32.12 -9.19
CA THR A 93 -17.24 33.42 -8.56
C THR A 93 -18.21 34.51 -9.03
N GLU A 94 -18.52 34.57 -10.33
CA GLU A 94 -19.49 35.52 -10.89
C GLU A 94 -20.88 35.33 -10.29
N LEU A 95 -21.37 34.09 -10.24
CA LEU A 95 -22.69 33.75 -9.67
C LEU A 95 -22.76 34.12 -8.19
N SER A 96 -21.72 33.80 -7.41
CA SER A 96 -21.64 34.14 -5.99
C SER A 96 -21.61 35.66 -5.76
N ALA A 97 -20.95 36.42 -6.63
CA ALA A 97 -20.95 37.88 -6.57
C ALA A 97 -22.32 38.47 -6.95
N ALA A 98 -22.97 37.95 -7.99
CA ALA A 98 -24.31 38.37 -8.39
C ALA A 98 -25.35 38.10 -7.30
N HIS A 99 -25.29 36.93 -6.67
CA HIS A 99 -26.17 36.56 -5.56
C HIS A 99 -26.00 37.51 -4.36
N ARG A 100 -24.76 37.80 -3.95
CA ARG A 100 -24.48 38.77 -2.88
C ARG A 100 -24.99 40.17 -3.22
N ARG A 101 -24.82 40.63 -4.46
CA ARG A 101 -25.35 41.93 -4.90
C ARG A 101 -26.87 41.96 -4.83
N ALA A 102 -27.55 40.92 -5.29
CA ALA A 102 -29.00 40.83 -5.25
C ALA A 102 -29.53 40.77 -3.80
N ALA A 103 -28.86 40.02 -2.92
CA ALA A 103 -29.22 39.91 -1.50
C ALA A 103 -29.02 41.23 -0.73
N ALA A 104 -28.07 42.07 -1.14
CA ALA A 104 -27.78 43.35 -0.49
C ALA A 104 -28.76 44.48 -0.84
N VAL A 105 -29.63 44.31 -1.86
CA VAL A 105 -30.57 45.37 -2.25
C VAL A 105 -31.76 45.43 -1.27
N PRO A 106 -32.04 46.60 -0.65
CA PRO A 106 -33.17 46.71 0.25
C PRO A 106 -34.51 46.51 -0.49
N TRP A 107 -35.38 45.70 0.09
CA TRP A 107 -36.66 45.29 -0.52
C TRP A 107 -37.62 46.45 -0.85
N TRP A 108 -37.50 47.58 -0.14
CA TRP A 108 -38.31 48.78 -0.37
C TRP A 108 -37.91 49.53 -1.66
N ARG A 109 -36.71 49.30 -2.21
CA ARG A 109 -36.27 49.84 -3.50
C ARG A 109 -36.71 48.93 -4.66
N ARG A 110 -38.02 48.87 -4.91
CA ARG A 110 -38.65 47.89 -5.84
C ARG A 110 -37.98 47.78 -7.21
N LEU A 111 -37.66 48.90 -7.87
CA LEU A 111 -37.01 48.89 -9.19
C LEU A 111 -35.57 48.36 -9.14
N ALA A 112 -34.80 48.74 -8.12
CA ALA A 112 -33.44 48.27 -7.93
C ALA A 112 -33.41 46.77 -7.56
N ALA A 113 -34.34 46.32 -6.71
CA ALA A 113 -34.49 44.92 -6.34
C ALA A 113 -34.86 44.06 -7.54
N ARG A 114 -35.76 44.54 -8.42
CA ARG A 114 -36.11 43.85 -9.66
C ARG A 114 -34.92 43.74 -10.62
N ARG A 115 -34.19 44.83 -10.86
CA ARG A 115 -32.99 44.81 -11.71
C ARG A 115 -31.92 43.86 -11.17
N ALA A 116 -31.65 43.90 -9.86
CA ALA A 116 -30.66 43.02 -9.25
C ALA A 116 -31.06 41.53 -9.30
N PHE A 117 -32.36 41.23 -9.21
CA PHE A 117 -32.88 39.87 -9.42
C PHE A 117 -32.76 39.44 -10.88
N ASP A 118 -33.12 40.29 -11.83
CA ASP A 118 -33.02 40.00 -13.26
C ASP A 118 -31.54 39.81 -13.69
N ASP A 119 -30.62 40.60 -13.12
CA ASP A 119 -29.17 40.44 -13.30
C ASP A 119 -28.68 39.10 -12.73
N TRP A 120 -29.13 38.72 -11.52
CA TRP A 120 -28.79 37.44 -10.91
C TRP A 120 -29.31 36.26 -11.73
N GLU A 121 -30.55 36.32 -12.22
CA GLU A 121 -31.16 35.30 -13.06
C GLU A 121 -30.40 35.15 -14.39
N THR A 122 -29.96 36.27 -14.96
CA THR A 122 -29.11 36.26 -16.16
C THR A 122 -27.75 35.58 -15.88
N THR A 123 -27.11 35.88 -14.74
CA THR A 123 -25.88 35.20 -14.34
C THR A 123 -26.11 33.71 -14.01
N ARG A 124 -27.27 33.34 -13.46
CA ARG A 124 -27.66 31.94 -13.22
C ARG A 124 -27.71 31.15 -14.53
N GLN A 125 -28.36 31.70 -15.55
CA GLN A 125 -28.41 31.07 -16.88
C GLN A 125 -27.00 30.90 -17.48
N ARG A 126 -26.17 31.95 -17.42
CA ARG A 126 -24.76 31.86 -17.87
C ARG A 126 -23.96 30.81 -17.10
N TYR A 127 -24.22 30.66 -15.80
CA TYR A 127 -23.60 29.63 -14.98
C TYR A 127 -23.93 28.23 -15.47
N GLU A 128 -25.21 27.94 -15.72
CA GLU A 128 -25.64 26.63 -16.23
C GLU A 128 -25.04 26.35 -17.61
N ASP A 129 -25.04 27.35 -18.49
CA ASP A 129 -24.48 27.25 -19.84
C ASP A 129 -22.96 27.02 -19.83
N ALA A 130 -22.22 27.79 -19.02
CA ALA A 130 -20.77 27.65 -18.90
C ALA A 130 -20.38 26.32 -18.25
N MET A 131 -21.09 25.87 -17.21
CA MET A 131 -20.85 24.57 -16.58
C MET A 131 -21.04 23.43 -17.57
N ARG A 132 -22.10 23.49 -18.37
CA ARG A 132 -22.39 22.51 -19.42
C ARG A 132 -21.31 22.54 -20.51
N ALA A 133 -20.99 23.71 -21.05
CA ALA A 133 -19.98 23.86 -22.10
C ALA A 133 -18.59 23.39 -21.63
N ALA A 134 -18.19 23.72 -20.40
CA ALA A 134 -16.94 23.25 -19.82
C ALA A 134 -16.93 21.73 -19.67
N ALA A 135 -18.03 21.13 -19.20
CA ALA A 135 -18.15 19.68 -19.05
C ALA A 135 -18.09 18.97 -20.41
N GLU A 136 -18.80 19.47 -21.42
CA GLU A 136 -18.79 18.94 -22.78
C GLU A 136 -17.39 19.01 -23.41
N ALA A 137 -16.68 20.12 -23.21
CA ALA A 137 -15.30 20.29 -23.69
C ALA A 137 -14.31 19.33 -22.99
N TYR A 138 -14.51 19.06 -21.69
CA TYR A 138 -13.63 18.19 -20.91
C TYR A 138 -13.92 16.69 -21.10
N GLU A 139 -15.16 16.30 -21.42
CA GLU A 139 -15.60 14.90 -21.46
C GLU A 139 -14.75 13.98 -22.38
N PRO A 140 -14.25 14.40 -23.55
CA PRO A 140 -13.34 13.57 -24.35
C PRO A 140 -12.08 13.16 -23.58
N VAL A 141 -11.44 14.11 -22.90
CA VAL A 141 -10.24 13.87 -22.09
C VAL A 141 -10.60 13.08 -20.84
N GLY A 142 -11.72 13.38 -20.19
CA GLY A 142 -12.22 12.61 -19.05
C GLY A 142 -12.42 11.13 -19.39
N ARG A 143 -12.99 10.81 -20.57
CA ARG A 143 -13.15 9.41 -21.03
C ARG A 143 -11.82 8.73 -21.33
N GLU A 144 -10.88 9.44 -21.92
CA GLU A 144 -9.53 8.93 -22.19
C GLU A 144 -8.82 8.54 -20.89
N ILE A 145 -8.86 9.41 -19.89
CA ILE A 145 -8.25 9.18 -18.57
C ILE A 145 -8.93 8.01 -17.86
N ARG A 146 -10.27 7.93 -17.85
CA ARG A 146 -11.01 6.79 -17.26
C ARG A 146 -10.60 5.47 -17.92
N ARG A 147 -10.41 5.46 -19.25
CA ARG A 147 -9.95 4.28 -19.98
C ARG A 147 -8.53 3.88 -19.56
N ALA A 148 -7.62 4.85 -19.44
CA ALA A 148 -6.24 4.60 -19.00
C ALA A 148 -6.18 4.04 -17.58
N ILE A 149 -7.01 4.56 -16.66
CA ILE A 149 -7.15 4.03 -15.30
C ILE A 149 -7.60 2.57 -15.33
N ARG A 150 -8.66 2.26 -16.07
CA ARG A 150 -9.19 0.88 -16.16
C ARG A 150 -8.13 -0.11 -16.66
N VAL A 151 -7.39 0.25 -17.71
CA VAL A 151 -6.31 -0.60 -18.24
C VAL A 151 -5.22 -0.82 -17.19
N ALA A 152 -4.81 0.24 -16.47
CA ALA A 152 -3.80 0.12 -15.43
C ALA A 152 -4.25 -0.76 -14.25
N GLU A 153 -5.52 -0.68 -13.86
CA GLU A 153 -6.13 -1.52 -12.83
C GLU A 153 -6.21 -2.98 -13.27
N GLU A 154 -6.63 -3.26 -14.49
CA GLU A 154 -6.67 -4.60 -15.08
C GLU A 154 -5.28 -5.25 -15.10
N GLU A 155 -4.25 -4.51 -15.55
CA GLU A 155 -2.88 -5.01 -15.51
C GLU A 155 -2.37 -5.25 -14.09
N SER A 156 -2.68 -4.35 -13.15
CA SER A 156 -2.30 -4.49 -11.75
C SER A 156 -2.96 -5.73 -11.12
N ALA A 157 -4.25 -5.94 -11.40
CA ALA A 157 -5.01 -7.10 -10.97
C ALA A 157 -4.47 -8.39 -11.59
N ALA A 158 -4.15 -8.39 -12.89
CA ALA A 158 -3.52 -9.54 -13.57
C ALA A 158 -2.18 -9.91 -12.93
N ARG A 159 -1.29 -8.92 -12.71
CA ARG A 159 -0.01 -9.11 -12.01
C ARG A 159 -0.20 -9.58 -10.57
N ALA A 160 -1.25 -9.16 -9.88
CA ALA A 160 -1.56 -9.61 -8.52
C ALA A 160 -2.04 -11.07 -8.51
N ARG A 161 -2.93 -11.45 -9.44
CA ARG A 161 -3.41 -12.84 -9.60
C ARG A 161 -2.28 -13.79 -9.95
N GLU A 162 -1.39 -13.40 -10.86
CA GLU A 162 -0.24 -14.20 -11.24
C GLU A 162 0.72 -14.39 -10.06
N ARG A 163 1.00 -13.33 -9.29
CA ARG A 163 1.79 -13.43 -8.05
C ARG A 163 1.12 -14.34 -7.01
N ALA A 164 -0.19 -14.23 -6.84
CA ALA A 164 -0.94 -15.10 -5.92
C ALA A 164 -0.85 -16.56 -6.34
N ARG A 165 -1.02 -16.85 -7.64
CA ARG A 165 -0.87 -18.20 -8.19
C ARG A 165 0.54 -18.76 -7.99
N ARG A 166 1.59 -17.98 -8.30
CA ARG A 166 2.98 -18.40 -8.05
C ARG A 166 3.23 -18.65 -6.56
N ALA A 167 2.70 -17.80 -5.69
CA ALA A 167 2.83 -17.95 -4.24
C ALA A 167 2.10 -19.21 -3.74
N GLU A 168 0.94 -19.53 -4.30
CA GLU A 168 0.20 -20.74 -3.98
C GLU A 168 0.93 -22.00 -4.46
N GLU A 169 1.44 -22.02 -5.69
CA GLU A 169 2.23 -23.13 -6.23
C GLU A 169 3.51 -23.35 -5.40
N ALA A 170 4.22 -22.26 -5.04
CA ALA A 170 5.36 -22.33 -4.13
C ALA A 170 4.96 -22.82 -2.74
N GLY A 171 3.81 -22.39 -2.21
CA GLY A 171 3.25 -22.86 -0.95
C GLY A 171 2.96 -24.37 -0.97
N ARG A 172 2.35 -24.89 -2.04
CA ARG A 172 2.11 -26.32 -2.24
C ARG A 172 3.41 -27.11 -2.35
N ARG A 173 4.42 -26.60 -3.08
CA ARG A 173 5.75 -27.23 -3.15
C ARG A 173 6.38 -27.34 -1.75
N ARG A 174 6.36 -26.25 -0.99
CA ARG A 174 6.87 -26.21 0.39
C ARG A 174 6.10 -27.15 1.33
N ALA A 175 4.77 -27.25 1.18
CA ALA A 175 3.98 -28.20 1.96
C ALA A 175 4.42 -29.65 1.72
N ARG A 176 4.67 -30.03 0.46
CA ARG A 176 5.19 -31.36 0.10
C ARG A 176 6.57 -31.63 0.67
N LEU A 177 7.44 -30.62 0.73
CA LEU A 177 8.77 -30.76 1.37
C LEU A 177 8.66 -31.09 2.86
N ALA A 178 7.68 -30.52 3.57
CA ALA A 178 7.47 -30.82 4.99
C ALA A 178 6.96 -32.25 5.23
N GLU A 179 6.25 -32.83 4.26
CA GLU A 179 5.69 -34.19 4.32
C GLU A 179 6.70 -35.27 3.94
N ARG A 180 7.87 -34.90 3.40
CA ARG A 180 8.93 -35.86 3.08
C ARG A 180 9.49 -36.48 4.35
N ALA A 181 9.39 -37.80 4.43
CA ALA A 181 10.01 -38.60 5.47
C ALA A 181 11.52 -38.76 5.20
N VAL A 182 12.30 -37.70 5.42
CA VAL A 182 13.76 -37.66 5.20
C VAL A 182 14.53 -37.26 6.45
N TRP A 183 13.84 -36.84 7.52
CA TRP A 183 14.48 -36.34 8.72
C TRP A 183 14.72 -37.46 9.73
N GLY A 184 15.84 -37.39 10.43
CA GLY A 184 16.17 -38.27 11.54
C GLY A 184 16.82 -37.47 12.66
N TRP A 185 16.86 -38.06 13.85
CA TRP A 185 17.58 -37.49 14.98
C TRP A 185 18.31 -38.57 15.77
N SER A 186 19.38 -38.18 16.44
CA SER A 186 20.12 -39.03 17.37
C SER A 186 20.44 -38.26 18.64
N VAL A 187 20.35 -38.93 19.79
CA VAL A 187 20.78 -38.34 21.06
C VAL A 187 22.28 -38.50 21.19
N VAL A 188 22.96 -37.40 21.44
CA VAL A 188 24.40 -37.31 21.67
C VAL A 188 24.59 -36.90 23.12
N THR A 189 25.41 -37.66 23.84
CA THR A 189 25.79 -37.34 25.22
C THR A 189 27.28 -37.03 25.24
N ASP A 190 27.63 -35.84 25.65
CA ASP A 190 28.98 -35.46 26.06
C ASP A 190 29.01 -35.35 27.59
N GLU A 191 30.19 -35.41 28.20
CA GLU A 191 30.45 -35.71 29.63
C GLU A 191 29.53 -35.02 30.67
N ASP A 192 28.94 -33.86 30.35
CA ASP A 192 27.96 -33.14 31.19
C ASP A 192 26.68 -32.67 30.46
N ARG A 193 26.47 -33.01 29.17
CA ARG A 193 25.34 -32.51 28.38
C ARG A 193 24.77 -33.52 27.39
N SER A 194 23.44 -33.61 27.38
CA SER A 194 22.67 -34.35 26.36
C SER A 194 22.11 -33.37 25.33
N ALA A 195 22.45 -33.57 24.07
CA ALA A 195 21.94 -32.79 22.95
C ALA A 195 21.28 -33.71 21.91
N VAL A 196 20.29 -33.17 21.19
CA VAL A 196 19.69 -33.86 20.05
C VAL A 196 20.34 -33.38 18.77
N TYR A 197 20.96 -34.29 18.02
CA TYR A 197 21.49 -34.01 16.70
C TYR A 197 20.46 -34.39 15.63
N VAL A 198 20.03 -33.41 14.84
CA VAL A 198 19.02 -33.56 13.78
C VAL A 198 19.69 -33.55 12.42
N PHE A 199 19.41 -34.55 11.59
CA PHE A 199 20.01 -34.72 10.27
C PHE A 199 18.98 -35.15 9.22
N ARG A 200 19.39 -35.12 7.95
CA ARG A 200 18.64 -35.69 6.82
C ARG A 200 19.28 -37.00 6.37
N HIS A 201 18.46 -38.00 6.07
CA HIS A 201 18.94 -39.30 5.58
C HIS A 201 19.37 -39.26 4.10
N ASP A 202 18.87 -38.28 3.33
CA ASP A 202 19.15 -38.13 1.90
C ASP A 202 20.36 -37.22 1.59
N VAL A 203 21.04 -36.72 2.61
CA VAL A 203 22.20 -35.83 2.50
C VAL A 203 23.38 -36.46 3.25
N PRO A 204 24.62 -36.40 2.71
CA PRO A 204 25.80 -36.79 3.47
C PRO A 204 25.88 -36.00 4.77
N ARG A 205 26.06 -36.71 5.90
CA ARG A 205 26.25 -36.07 7.20
C ARG A 205 27.53 -35.24 7.19
N GLY A 206 27.49 -34.08 7.84
CA GLY A 206 28.71 -33.34 8.19
C GLY A 206 29.58 -34.08 9.21
N GLU A 207 30.50 -33.38 9.87
CA GLU A 207 31.18 -33.88 11.07
C GLU A 207 30.14 -34.14 12.17
N ALA A 208 29.63 -35.38 12.20
CA ALA A 208 28.59 -35.79 13.13
C ALA A 208 29.22 -36.17 14.47
N PRO A 209 28.69 -35.67 15.60
CA PRO A 209 29.07 -36.17 16.92
C PRO A 209 28.74 -37.67 17.05
N ALA A 210 29.56 -38.42 17.79
CA ALA A 210 29.32 -39.83 18.01
C ALA A 210 28.00 -40.04 18.77
N PRO A 211 27.05 -40.84 18.27
CA PRO A 211 25.78 -41.05 18.95
C PRO A 211 26.00 -41.84 20.25
N ALA A 212 25.27 -41.47 21.31
CA ALA A 212 25.35 -42.13 22.61
C ALA A 212 24.81 -43.58 22.57
N THR A 213 23.90 -43.85 21.64
CA THR A 213 23.32 -45.17 21.39
C THR A 213 23.19 -45.41 19.89
N PRO A 214 23.46 -46.64 19.38
CA PRO A 214 23.17 -47.02 18.02
C PRO A 214 21.65 -47.17 17.85
N GLN A 215 20.93 -46.05 17.80
CA GLN A 215 19.52 -46.04 17.41
C GLN A 215 19.43 -46.05 15.89
N ALA A 216 18.66 -46.99 15.36
CA ALA A 216 18.13 -46.89 14.01
C ALA A 216 17.11 -45.74 14.01
N SER A 217 17.56 -44.52 13.75
CA SER A 217 16.69 -43.35 13.69
C SER A 217 15.70 -43.53 12.53
N PRO A 218 14.39 -43.58 12.78
CA PRO A 218 13.40 -43.70 11.73
C PRO A 218 13.39 -42.42 10.88
N SER A 219 13.24 -42.58 9.58
CA SER A 219 13.04 -41.45 8.66
C SER A 219 11.62 -40.92 8.83
N VAL A 220 11.46 -39.69 9.31
CA VAL A 220 10.17 -39.08 9.64
C VAL A 220 9.95 -37.77 8.88
N ASP A 221 8.68 -37.38 8.76
CA ASP A 221 8.29 -36.07 8.26
C ASP A 221 8.62 -34.95 9.27
N LEU A 222 8.56 -33.70 8.84
CA LEU A 222 8.96 -32.55 9.67
C LEU A 222 8.05 -32.35 10.90
N ALA A 223 6.76 -32.68 10.81
CA ALA A 223 5.83 -32.54 11.93
C ALA A 223 6.03 -33.64 12.98
N SER A 224 6.30 -34.86 12.51
CA SER A 224 6.67 -36.01 13.33
C SER A 224 8.03 -35.79 14.02
N LEU A 225 9.02 -35.23 13.30
CA LEU A 225 10.28 -34.77 13.90
C LEU A 225 10.01 -33.76 15.02
N ARG A 226 9.22 -32.71 14.76
CA ARG A 226 8.88 -31.71 15.79
C ARG A 226 8.27 -32.35 17.03
N ARG A 227 7.35 -33.31 16.86
CA ARG A 227 6.72 -34.02 17.98
C ARG A 227 7.77 -34.78 18.80
N ALA A 228 8.61 -35.56 18.14
CA ALA A 228 9.67 -36.34 18.80
C ALA A 228 10.67 -35.43 19.54
N LEU A 229 11.08 -34.31 18.94
CA LEU A 229 11.99 -33.36 19.59
C LEU A 229 11.38 -32.73 20.84
N LYS A 230 10.06 -32.45 20.85
CA LYS A 230 9.35 -31.96 22.04
C LYS A 230 9.18 -33.03 23.12
N GLU A 231 9.01 -34.29 22.73
CA GLU A 231 8.87 -35.41 23.68
C GLU A 231 10.21 -35.75 24.37
N LEU A 232 11.35 -35.53 23.70
CA LEU A 232 12.67 -35.71 24.30
C LEU A 232 13.00 -34.65 25.35
N ASP A 233 12.42 -33.44 25.23
CA ASP A 233 12.57 -32.32 26.16
C ASP A 233 14.04 -32.00 26.54
N LEU A 234 14.94 -32.08 25.57
CA LEU A 234 16.36 -31.78 25.76
C LEU A 234 16.67 -30.30 25.47
N PRO A 235 17.57 -29.68 26.24
CA PRO A 235 17.81 -28.24 26.18
C PRO A 235 18.52 -27.77 24.90
N ASP A 236 19.33 -28.65 24.29
CA ASP A 236 20.16 -28.32 23.14
C ASP A 236 19.77 -29.16 21.91
N VAL A 237 19.35 -28.47 20.83
CA VAL A 237 19.07 -29.09 19.52
C VAL A 237 20.08 -28.59 18.49
N LEU A 238 20.91 -29.52 18.03
CA LEU A 238 21.94 -29.30 17.03
C LEU A 238 21.41 -29.73 15.67
N TRP A 239 21.31 -28.78 14.75
CA TRP A 239 20.88 -29.05 13.37
C TRP A 239 22.10 -29.23 12.47
N ASP A 240 22.13 -30.32 11.72
CA ASP A 240 23.17 -30.61 10.74
C ASP A 240 23.21 -29.52 9.66
N GLY A 241 24.38 -28.90 9.50
CA GLY A 241 24.59 -27.77 8.58
C GLY A 241 24.25 -28.13 7.12
N PRO A 242 24.84 -29.21 6.56
CA PRO A 242 24.46 -29.76 5.27
C PRO A 242 22.96 -30.01 5.09
N ALA A 243 22.28 -30.56 6.10
CA ALA A 243 20.84 -30.81 6.03
C ALA A 243 20.02 -29.52 5.92
N LEU A 244 20.37 -28.50 6.71
CA LEU A 244 19.75 -27.18 6.63
C LEU A 244 20.01 -26.52 5.27
N ALA A 245 21.27 -26.53 4.80
CA ALA A 245 21.65 -25.93 3.53
C ALA A 245 20.90 -26.57 2.34
N GLU A 246 20.76 -27.89 2.34
CA GLU A 246 19.98 -28.60 1.32
C GLU A 246 18.50 -28.24 1.37
N THR A 247 17.90 -28.17 2.57
CA THR A 247 16.51 -27.76 2.72
C THR A 247 16.30 -26.31 2.27
N GLU A 248 17.19 -25.37 2.62
CA GLU A 248 17.10 -23.98 2.17
C GLU A 248 17.25 -23.84 0.65
N ARG A 249 18.08 -24.70 0.02
CA ARG A 249 18.17 -24.82 -1.43
C ARG A 249 16.85 -25.27 -2.05
N GLU A 250 16.21 -26.30 -1.49
CA GLU A 250 14.90 -26.80 -1.93
C GLU A 250 13.74 -25.81 -1.67
N LEU A 251 13.90 -24.89 -0.70
CA LEU A 251 12.91 -23.87 -0.37
C LEU A 251 12.91 -22.63 -1.29
N GLU A 252 13.78 -22.61 -2.31
CA GLU A 252 13.86 -21.58 -3.37
C GLU A 252 13.97 -20.15 -2.78
N GLY A 253 14.90 -19.94 -1.84
CA GLY A 253 15.18 -18.62 -1.26
C GLY A 253 14.36 -18.24 -0.02
N VAL A 254 13.61 -19.19 0.56
CA VAL A 254 13.04 -19.02 1.92
C VAL A 254 13.93 -19.73 2.93
N GLY A 255 14.46 -18.97 3.89
CA GLY A 255 15.25 -19.55 4.98
C GLY A 255 14.45 -20.52 5.83
N PHE A 256 15.11 -21.57 6.32
CA PHE A 256 14.46 -22.67 7.05
C PHE A 256 13.72 -22.16 8.29
N GLY A 257 14.31 -21.22 9.04
CA GLY A 257 13.68 -20.64 10.22
C GLY A 257 12.40 -19.85 9.92
N ARG A 258 12.32 -19.15 8.78
CA ARG A 258 11.09 -18.47 8.35
C ARG A 258 10.02 -19.50 7.97
N TRP A 259 10.41 -20.54 7.23
CA TRP A 259 9.49 -21.62 6.86
C TRP A 259 8.96 -22.39 8.07
N TRP A 260 9.82 -22.70 9.03
CA TRP A 260 9.43 -23.32 10.30
C TRP A 260 8.44 -22.46 11.07
N ARG A 261 8.70 -21.15 11.18
CA ARG A 261 7.80 -20.19 11.85
C ARG A 261 6.46 -20.08 11.14
N ASP A 262 6.45 -20.00 9.81
CA ASP A 262 5.21 -19.94 9.03
C ASP A 262 4.34 -21.20 9.24
N ARG A 263 4.96 -22.36 9.52
CA ARG A 263 4.26 -23.63 9.70
C ARG A 263 3.87 -23.95 11.15
N PHE A 264 4.74 -23.64 12.11
CA PHE A 264 4.58 -24.04 13.51
C PHE A 264 4.44 -22.87 14.48
N SER A 265 4.59 -21.62 14.02
CA SER A 265 4.57 -20.40 14.85
C SER A 265 5.61 -20.39 15.98
N GLU A 266 6.71 -21.13 15.79
CA GLU A 266 7.77 -21.33 16.78
C GLU A 266 9.13 -21.01 16.15
N ASP A 267 10.17 -20.89 16.98
CA ASP A 267 11.56 -20.96 16.54
C ASP A 267 12.02 -22.42 16.47
N TYR A 268 12.81 -22.78 15.46
CA TYR A 268 13.20 -24.17 15.22
C TYR A 268 14.33 -24.69 16.13
N ARG A 269 15.02 -23.78 16.85
CA ARG A 269 16.07 -24.15 17.80
C ARG A 269 15.52 -24.28 19.21
N THR A 270 14.57 -23.42 19.58
CA THR A 270 14.04 -23.34 20.94
C THR A 270 12.62 -23.88 21.07
N PHE A 271 11.91 -24.12 19.96
CA PHE A 271 10.50 -24.54 19.93
C PHE A 271 9.54 -23.60 20.70
N THR A 272 9.98 -22.38 20.96
CA THR A 272 9.20 -21.33 21.61
C THR A 272 8.61 -20.38 20.59
N ALA A 273 7.44 -19.82 20.89
CA ALA A 273 6.85 -18.77 20.06
C ALA A 273 7.71 -17.50 20.16
N PRO A 274 8.11 -16.88 19.03
CA PRO A 274 8.83 -15.61 19.07
C PRO A 274 7.94 -14.54 19.71
N PRO A 275 8.52 -13.56 20.43
CA PRO A 275 7.74 -12.48 21.00
C PRO A 275 6.94 -11.75 19.91
N PRO A 276 5.70 -11.31 20.19
CA PRO A 276 4.92 -10.57 19.21
C PRO A 276 5.71 -9.33 18.79
N PRO A 277 5.69 -8.96 17.49
CA PRO A 277 6.35 -7.74 17.04
C PRO A 277 5.78 -6.57 17.85
N PRO A 278 6.62 -5.59 18.25
CA PRO A 278 6.15 -4.44 19.00
C PRO A 278 5.01 -3.77 18.23
N ARG A 279 3.85 -3.63 18.91
CA ARG A 279 2.68 -2.91 18.39
C ARG A 279 3.09 -1.46 18.15
N GLY A 280 3.55 -1.14 16.94
CA GLY A 280 4.00 0.21 16.62
C GLY A 280 4.79 0.38 15.31
N SER A 281 5.32 -0.68 14.69
CA SER A 281 5.98 -0.54 13.39
C SER A 281 5.02 -0.86 12.24
N SER A 282 4.21 0.12 11.86
CA SER A 282 3.53 0.14 10.56
C SER A 282 4.55 0.47 9.45
N TYR A 283 5.59 -0.36 9.27
CA TYR A 283 6.36 -0.36 8.04
C TYR A 283 5.58 -1.15 6.98
N ARG A 284 4.62 -0.47 6.36
CA ARG A 284 4.19 -0.78 4.99
C ARG A 284 5.30 -0.30 4.05
N GLY A 285 6.50 -0.88 4.18
CA GLY A 285 7.69 -0.57 3.40
C GLY A 285 7.80 -1.55 2.23
N ASN A 286 7.96 -1.00 1.03
CA ASN A 286 8.33 -1.65 -0.23
C ASN A 286 9.11 -2.99 -0.08
N PRO A 287 8.79 -4.04 -0.86
CA PRO A 287 9.76 -5.10 -1.14
C PRO A 287 10.69 -4.61 -2.27
N SER A 288 11.55 -3.64 -1.96
CA SER A 288 12.67 -3.26 -2.84
C SER A 288 13.94 -3.92 -2.33
N GLY A 289 14.60 -4.64 -3.23
CA GLY A 289 15.67 -5.59 -2.96
C GLY A 289 16.87 -5.07 -2.16
N GLY A 290 17.48 -5.99 -1.45
CA GLY A 290 18.77 -5.85 -0.81
C GLY A 290 19.39 -7.23 -0.69
N THR A 291 20.22 -7.58 -1.66
CA THR A 291 21.23 -8.64 -1.55
C THR A 291 22.17 -8.27 -0.42
N ALA A 292 22.14 -9.03 0.68
CA ALA A 292 23.17 -8.99 1.72
C ALA A 292 23.68 -10.41 1.95
N THR A 293 24.62 -10.79 1.09
CA THR A 293 25.65 -11.78 1.37
C THR A 293 26.58 -11.30 2.49
N GLY A 294 26.82 -12.12 3.52
CA GLY A 294 28.10 -12.19 4.24
C GLY A 294 28.20 -11.65 5.68
N GLY A 295 28.64 -12.51 6.61
CA GLY A 295 29.48 -12.17 7.79
C GLY A 295 28.75 -11.90 9.12
N THR A 296 28.72 -12.83 10.10
CA THR A 296 29.69 -13.13 11.21
C THR A 296 29.56 -12.28 12.50
N GLY A 297 29.37 -12.96 13.65
CA GLY A 297 29.64 -12.51 15.06
C GLY A 297 28.55 -11.63 15.71
N GLY A 298 27.99 -11.90 16.91
CA GLY A 298 28.61 -12.03 18.24
C GLY A 298 29.10 -10.66 18.73
N PHE A 299 28.67 -10.02 19.83
CA PHE A 299 28.44 -10.50 21.20
C PHE A 299 27.58 -9.50 22.02
N SER A 300 27.25 -9.97 23.22
CA SER A 300 26.40 -9.53 24.33
C SER A 300 26.82 -8.32 25.18
N GLY A 301 25.87 -7.85 26.01
CA GLY A 301 26.08 -7.09 27.27
C GLY A 301 25.25 -5.81 27.32
N GLY A 302 24.43 -5.46 28.31
CA GLY A 302 24.35 -5.89 29.71
C GLY A 302 24.53 -4.68 30.65
N HIS A 303 23.41 -4.20 31.21
CA HIS A 303 23.24 -3.48 32.49
C HIS A 303 23.48 -1.95 32.64
N SER A 304 22.43 -1.35 33.23
CA SER A 304 22.40 -0.36 34.32
C SER A 304 22.58 1.13 34.02
N GLY A 305 21.71 1.94 34.63
CA GLY A 305 21.88 3.38 34.79
C GLY A 305 20.59 4.17 34.61
N GLY A 306 19.70 4.15 35.61
CA GLY A 306 18.58 5.08 35.66
C GLY A 306 19.09 6.50 35.93
N PHE A 307 18.48 7.48 35.28
CA PHE A 307 18.43 8.86 35.76
C PHE A 307 17.10 9.49 35.35
N SER A 308 16.31 9.81 36.37
CA SER A 308 15.19 10.75 36.35
C SER A 308 15.75 12.13 36.71
N CYS A 309 15.49 13.14 35.88
CA CYS A 309 15.41 14.59 36.11
C CYS A 309 14.82 15.15 34.78
N GLY A 310 13.80 16.01 34.67
CA GLY A 310 13.37 17.09 35.55
C GLY A 310 13.87 18.44 35.02
N GLY A 311 13.05 19.16 34.24
CA GLY A 311 12.96 20.64 34.24
C GLY A 311 13.80 21.48 33.26
N GLY A 312 13.10 22.38 32.57
CA GLY A 312 13.47 23.80 32.38
C GLY A 312 14.46 24.16 31.26
N PHE A 313 13.97 24.72 30.15
CA PHE A 313 13.94 26.17 29.82
C PHE A 313 12.97 26.38 28.65
#